data_AF-A0A960Y1X8-F1
#
_entry.id   AF-A0A960Y1X8-F1
#
_cell.length_a   1.000
_cell.length_b   1.000
_cell.length_c   1.000
_cell.angle_alpha   90.00
_cell.angle_beta   90.00
_cell.angle_gamma   90.00
#
_symmetry.space_group_name_H-M   'P 1'
#
loop_
_entity.id
_entity.type
_entity.pdbx_description
1 polymer ?
#
loop_
_entity_poly.entity_id
_entity_poly.type
_entity_poly.pdbx_seq_one_letter_code
_entity_poly.pdbx_strand_id
1 'polypeptide(L)'
;MRKSKIVLNHIRRMIPFLFIIISLALTLPWIDNCTSATNEEVVMKVNIKPGVNPEYLTLSEKIFLDFYGGEEKREESLSLLKQRCENESSNNSHACYNLAVLLFNLKRYDESLEFIQKAVEKSPEDLLYSSMLRTMAGMMNKPEKLELGKEGSMLANITRLEVACRNKNEEYALQLITQLKETKVLNSSLFRNGSFSDCLSSENKKIAEKEMQRPVVNYRELYYKEKALSDSFSGIWDVSYFLRKNSLENEKALNSRLTELWKNVRLAVKSGNGSKARGELRAFLQEIKEKKNSQKGFSSKYTAIERAAYLLIEQDDFFMKTRDLLQEF
;
A
#
# COMPACT_ATOMS: atom_id res chain seq x y z
N MET A 1 44.86 -46.38 49.74
CA MET A 1 44.05 -47.37 48.99
C MET A 1 42.83 -46.68 48.40
N ARG A 2 42.64 -46.86 47.08
CA ARG A 2 41.38 -46.78 46.32
C ARG A 2 40.45 -45.58 46.57
N LYS A 3 40.72 -44.46 45.88
CA LYS A 3 39.71 -43.65 45.14
C LYS A 3 40.29 -42.52 44.25
N SER A 4 41.59 -42.55 43.89
CA SER A 4 42.20 -41.62 42.91
C SER A 4 42.74 -42.29 41.63
N LYS A 5 42.22 -43.47 41.28
CA LYS A 5 42.69 -44.27 40.12
C LYS A 5 41.65 -44.49 39.01
N ILE A 6 40.49 -43.82 39.05
CA ILE A 6 39.39 -44.04 38.07
C ILE A 6 39.23 -42.88 37.07
N VAL A 7 39.84 -41.71 37.29
CA VAL A 7 39.76 -40.57 36.34
C VAL A 7 40.91 -40.54 35.33
N LEU A 8 41.99 -41.30 35.54
CA LEU A 8 43.17 -41.28 34.67
C LEU A 8 43.18 -42.30 33.51
N ASN A 9 42.19 -43.18 33.40
CA ASN A 9 42.16 -44.24 32.38
C ASN A 9 41.15 -44.03 31.24
N HIS A 10 40.41 -42.91 31.22
CA HIS A 10 39.52 -42.55 30.11
C HIS A 10 40.01 -41.37 29.25
N ILE A 11 41.04 -40.63 29.67
CA ILE A 11 41.62 -39.52 28.88
C ILE A 11 42.74 -40.01 27.93
N ARG A 12 43.15 -41.28 28.04
CA ARG A 12 44.24 -41.87 27.23
C ARG A 12 43.77 -42.55 25.93
N ARG A 13 42.53 -42.32 25.49
CA ARG A 13 41.95 -42.90 24.26
C ARG A 13 41.37 -41.88 23.26
N MET A 14 41.64 -40.58 23.41
CA MET A 14 41.32 -39.55 22.41
C MET A 14 42.51 -38.62 22.13
N ILE A 15 43.69 -39.23 21.97
CA ILE A 15 44.90 -38.56 21.46
C ILE A 15 45.50 -39.51 20.42
N PRO A 16 44.80 -39.73 19.28
CA PRO A 16 45.48 -39.53 18.00
C PRO A 16 44.50 -39.20 16.85
N PHE A 17 43.87 -38.01 16.87
CA PHE A 17 43.18 -37.46 15.68
C PHE A 17 43.63 -36.03 15.34
N LEU A 18 44.65 -35.52 16.05
CA LEU A 18 45.19 -34.17 15.90
C LEU A 18 46.58 -34.13 15.23
N PHE A 19 47.00 -35.22 14.58
CA PHE A 19 48.34 -35.32 13.97
C PHE A 19 48.38 -35.82 12.51
N ILE A 20 47.23 -35.92 11.83
CA ILE A 20 47.16 -36.36 10.40
C ILE A 20 46.39 -35.35 9.53
N ILE A 21 46.49 -34.05 9.84
CA ILE A 21 46.24 -32.95 8.87
C ILE A 21 47.43 -31.96 8.88
N ILE A 22 48.62 -32.45 9.27
CA ILE A 22 49.90 -31.74 9.17
C ILE A 22 50.79 -32.51 8.19
N SER A 23 50.25 -32.78 6.99
CA SER A 23 50.96 -33.50 5.93
C SER A 23 50.60 -33.02 4.51
N LEU A 24 49.89 -31.90 4.39
CA LEU A 24 49.56 -31.26 3.11
C LEU A 24 49.79 -29.74 3.13
N ALA A 25 50.77 -29.30 3.92
CA ALA A 25 51.22 -27.92 4.00
C ALA A 25 52.73 -27.79 3.74
N LEU A 26 53.24 -28.58 2.78
CA LEU A 26 54.64 -28.53 2.33
C LEU A 26 54.74 -28.64 0.81
N THR A 27 54.12 -27.69 0.12
CA THR A 27 54.62 -27.20 -1.17
C THR A 27 54.20 -25.75 -1.28
N LEU A 28 55.11 -24.83 -0.96
CA LEU A 28 55.52 -23.67 -1.79
C LEU A 28 56.28 -22.66 -0.90
N PRO A 29 57.24 -21.92 -1.48
CA PRO A 29 58.40 -21.41 -0.76
C PRO A 29 58.17 -20.02 -0.15
N TRP A 30 58.85 -19.81 0.98
CA TRP A 30 59.47 -18.58 1.46
C TRP A 30 59.41 -17.37 0.53
N ILE A 31 58.79 -16.28 1.01
CA ILE A 31 59.37 -14.94 0.87
C ILE A 31 59.24 -14.24 2.23
N ASP A 32 60.39 -14.12 2.89
CA ASP A 32 60.68 -13.07 3.87
C ASP A 32 60.53 -11.70 3.22
N ASN A 33 59.74 -10.81 3.82
CA ASN A 33 60.09 -9.39 3.96
C ASN A 33 58.96 -8.61 4.65
N CYS A 34 59.06 -8.49 5.97
CA CYS A 34 58.55 -7.31 6.66
C CYS A 34 59.68 -6.28 6.71
N THR A 35 59.64 -5.26 5.85
CA THR A 35 60.14 -3.90 6.14
C THR A 35 59.68 -2.91 5.08
N SER A 36 59.01 -1.85 5.56
CA SER A 36 58.92 -0.47 5.02
C SER A 36 58.59 -0.26 3.54
N ALA A 37 57.40 0.28 3.27
CA ALA A 37 57.14 1.36 2.29
C ALA A 37 55.64 1.69 2.29
N THR A 38 55.28 2.83 2.90
CA THR A 38 54.66 4.00 2.24
C THR A 38 53.14 3.92 2.07
N ASN A 39 52.48 4.91 2.67
CA ASN A 39 51.10 5.30 2.44
C ASN A 39 50.82 5.38 0.93
N GLU A 40 50.12 4.39 0.39
CA GLU A 40 49.28 4.58 -0.78
C GLU A 40 47.91 4.01 -0.45
N GLU A 41 46.91 4.90 -0.43
CA GLU A 41 45.51 4.52 -0.48
C GLU A 41 45.28 3.68 -1.74
N VAL A 42 45.30 2.36 -1.57
CA VAL A 42 44.70 1.47 -2.56
C VAL A 42 43.19 1.60 -2.40
N VAL A 43 42.63 2.66 -2.98
CA VAL A 43 41.20 2.70 -3.31
C VAL A 43 40.98 1.60 -4.34
N MET A 44 40.62 0.40 -3.87
CA MET A 44 40.02 -0.60 -4.73
C MET A 44 38.76 0.01 -5.34
N LYS A 45 38.86 0.52 -6.57
CA LYS A 45 37.70 0.80 -7.42
C LYS A 45 37.08 -0.54 -7.79
N VAL A 46 36.31 -1.10 -6.87
CA VAL A 46 35.39 -2.19 -7.16
C VAL A 46 34.31 -1.60 -8.07
N ASN A 47 34.30 -2.04 -9.32
CA ASN A 47 33.31 -1.65 -10.30
C ASN A 47 32.02 -2.44 -10.01
N ILE A 48 31.15 -1.87 -9.17
CA ILE A 48 29.89 -2.49 -8.77
C ILE A 48 28.87 -2.27 -9.90
N LYS A 49 28.28 -3.37 -10.40
CA LYS A 49 27.15 -3.31 -11.35
C LYS A 49 26.03 -2.43 -10.76
N PRO A 50 25.39 -1.52 -11.54
CA PRO A 50 24.29 -0.72 -11.03
C PRO A 50 23.11 -1.65 -10.76
N GLY A 51 22.84 -1.90 -9.47
CA GLY A 51 21.87 -2.91 -9.08
C GLY A 51 22.07 -3.54 -7.70
N VAL A 52 22.84 -2.92 -6.80
CA VAL A 52 22.67 -3.11 -5.35
C VAL A 52 22.32 -1.75 -4.76
N ASN A 53 21.09 -1.66 -4.25
CA ASN A 53 20.20 -0.49 -4.17
C ASN A 53 20.32 0.21 -2.79
N PRO A 54 20.06 1.54 -2.66
CA PRO A 54 19.79 2.22 -1.37
C PRO A 54 18.96 1.42 -0.35
N GLU A 55 18.15 0.48 -0.80
CA GLU A 55 17.41 -0.50 0.03
C GLU A 55 18.31 -1.36 0.96
N TYR A 56 19.59 -1.56 0.64
CA TYR A 56 20.56 -2.25 1.50
C TYR A 56 21.05 -1.39 2.69
N LEU A 57 21.02 -0.05 2.56
CA LEU A 57 21.33 0.89 3.64
C LEU A 57 20.18 1.01 4.66
N THR A 58 18.93 0.88 4.22
CA THR A 58 17.72 1.00 5.05
C THR A 58 17.41 -0.26 5.88
N LEU A 59 17.82 -1.45 5.40
CA LEU A 59 17.84 -2.69 6.21
C LEU A 59 18.88 -2.62 7.35
N SER A 60 19.94 -1.84 7.16
CA SER A 60 21.12 -1.69 8.03
C SER A 60 20.94 -0.65 9.16
N GLU A 61 20.08 0.36 8.97
CA GLU A 61 19.64 1.28 10.03
C GLU A 61 18.83 0.59 11.14
N LYS A 62 18.17 -0.52 10.82
CA LYS A 62 17.26 -1.24 11.74
C LYS A 62 17.96 -2.06 12.84
N ILE A 63 19.26 -2.30 12.75
CA ILE A 63 19.94 -3.30 13.60
C ILE A 63 21.03 -2.68 14.48
N PHE A 64 21.70 -1.64 14.01
CA PHE A 64 23.00 -1.26 14.56
C PHE A 64 22.98 -0.34 15.77
N LEU A 65 21.91 0.41 15.98
CA LEU A 65 22.05 1.65 16.74
C LEU A 65 21.44 1.67 18.15
N ASP A 66 20.33 0.97 18.49
CA ASP A 66 19.70 1.38 19.77
C ASP A 66 18.76 0.47 20.54
N PHE A 67 18.76 -0.81 20.26
CA PHE A 67 18.28 -1.77 21.25
C PHE A 67 19.39 -2.14 22.27
N TYR A 68 20.68 -1.76 22.04
CA TYR A 68 21.86 -2.35 22.71
C TYR A 68 23.01 -1.38 23.08
N GLY A 69 22.78 -0.06 23.13
CA GLY A 69 23.81 0.94 23.49
C GLY A 69 23.51 1.70 24.79
N GLY A 70 24.56 2.21 25.46
CA GLY A 70 24.43 3.24 26.49
C GLY A 70 23.90 4.56 25.90
N GLU A 71 23.55 5.51 26.76
CA GLU A 71 22.91 6.80 26.41
C GLU A 71 23.60 7.57 25.27
N GLU A 72 24.93 7.54 25.22
CA GLU A 72 25.72 8.23 24.19
C GLU A 72 25.46 7.69 22.77
N LYS A 73 25.46 6.36 22.61
CA LYS A 73 25.20 5.72 21.31
C LYS A 73 23.78 6.01 20.84
N ARG A 74 22.87 6.23 21.79
CA ARG A 74 21.48 6.54 21.50
C ARG A 74 21.29 7.91 20.89
N GLU A 75 21.89 8.92 21.50
CA GLU A 75 21.79 10.29 20.97
C GLU A 75 22.53 10.44 19.63
N GLU A 76 23.65 9.74 19.43
CA GLU A 76 24.33 9.66 18.12
C GLU A 76 23.39 9.10 17.03
N SER A 77 22.69 8.02 17.35
CA SER A 77 21.73 7.36 16.46
C SER A 77 20.57 8.27 16.04
N LEU A 78 20.00 8.98 17.00
CA LEU A 78 18.93 9.94 16.76
C LEU A 78 19.41 11.09 15.88
N SER A 79 20.64 11.56 16.07
CA SER A 79 21.24 12.63 15.27
C SER A 79 21.42 12.22 13.81
N LEU A 80 21.95 11.02 13.55
CA LEU A 80 22.13 10.50 12.19
C LEU A 80 20.79 10.35 11.45
N LEU A 81 19.79 9.77 12.10
CA LEU A 81 18.45 9.62 11.52
C LEU A 81 17.79 10.99 11.26
N LYS A 82 18.00 11.96 12.16
CA LYS A 82 17.49 13.32 11.99
C LYS A 82 18.11 13.98 10.77
N GLN A 83 19.43 13.94 10.63
CA GLN A 83 20.13 14.48 9.46
C GLN A 83 19.64 13.83 8.16
N ARG A 84 19.40 12.51 8.16
CA ARG A 84 18.92 11.79 6.98
C ARG A 84 17.47 12.14 6.62
N CYS A 85 16.61 12.28 7.61
CA CYS A 85 15.23 12.71 7.43
C CYS A 85 15.14 14.13 6.86
N GLU A 86 15.97 15.04 7.36
CA GLU A 86 16.00 16.46 6.96
C GLU A 86 16.69 16.69 5.61
N ASN A 87 17.35 15.67 5.05
CA ASN A 87 18.00 15.79 3.75
C ASN A 87 16.97 15.83 2.60
N GLU A 88 16.67 17.04 2.12
CA GLU A 88 15.75 17.30 1.00
C GLU A 88 16.22 16.75 -0.36
N SER A 89 17.50 16.41 -0.52
CA SER A 89 18.01 15.85 -1.78
C SER A 89 17.61 14.39 -2.02
N SER A 90 16.95 13.76 -1.04
CA SER A 90 16.55 12.35 -1.08
C SER A 90 15.19 12.15 -0.44
N ASN A 91 14.32 11.35 -1.08
CA ASN A 91 13.03 10.97 -0.48
C ASN A 91 13.24 9.89 0.60
N ASN A 92 13.65 10.32 1.79
CA ASN A 92 13.92 9.46 2.95
C ASN A 92 12.77 9.43 3.96
N SER A 93 11.52 9.32 3.50
CA SER A 93 10.36 9.21 4.39
C SER A 93 10.50 8.06 5.42
N HIS A 94 11.13 6.95 5.03
CA HIS A 94 11.48 5.84 5.93
C HIS A 94 12.40 6.25 7.10
N ALA A 95 13.37 7.15 6.87
CA ALA A 95 14.27 7.61 7.94
C ALA A 95 13.52 8.48 8.96
N CYS A 96 12.64 9.37 8.47
CA CYS A 96 11.75 10.16 9.32
C CYS A 96 10.83 9.27 10.17
N TYR A 97 10.26 8.22 9.57
CA TYR A 97 9.45 7.23 10.28
C TYR A 97 10.25 6.49 11.37
N ASN A 98 11.44 5.96 11.03
CA ASN A 98 12.28 5.25 11.98
C ASN A 98 12.67 6.14 13.17
N LEU A 99 13.03 7.40 12.92
CA LEU A 99 13.30 8.39 13.96
C LEU A 99 12.08 8.61 14.86
N ALA A 100 10.89 8.79 14.28
CA ALA A 100 9.67 8.97 15.04
C ALA A 100 9.38 7.77 15.96
N VAL A 101 9.61 6.53 15.51
CA VAL A 101 9.43 5.31 16.33
C VAL A 101 10.39 5.28 17.50
N LEU A 102 11.66 5.61 17.29
CA LEU A 102 12.65 5.66 18.37
C LEU A 102 12.30 6.73 19.41
N LEU A 103 11.98 7.95 18.97
CA LEU A 103 11.57 9.04 19.85
C LEU A 103 10.31 8.68 20.65
N PHE A 104 9.35 7.98 20.03
CA PHE A 104 8.16 7.47 20.72
C PHE A 104 8.52 6.49 21.84
N ASN A 105 9.41 5.53 21.58
CA ASN A 105 9.89 4.57 22.57
C ASN A 105 10.64 5.24 23.73
N LEU A 106 11.33 6.35 23.44
CA LEU A 106 12.00 7.19 24.42
C LEU A 106 11.07 8.18 25.14
N LYS A 107 9.76 8.12 24.87
CA LYS A 107 8.73 9.02 25.42
C LYS A 107 8.92 10.49 25.04
N ARG A 108 9.70 10.78 23.99
CA ARG A 108 9.89 12.10 23.37
C ARG A 108 8.76 12.34 22.35
N TYR A 109 7.53 12.42 22.84
CA TYR A 109 6.32 12.36 22.00
C TYR A 109 6.16 13.57 21.06
N ASP A 110 6.49 14.78 21.51
CA ASP A 110 6.38 15.98 20.65
C ASP A 110 7.34 15.93 19.46
N GLU A 111 8.58 15.50 19.67
CA GLU A 111 9.56 15.32 18.59
C GLU A 111 9.17 14.16 17.67
N SER A 112 8.71 13.05 18.25
CA SER A 112 8.18 11.94 17.48
C SER A 112 7.07 12.43 16.51
N LEU A 113 6.15 13.26 17.00
CA LEU A 113 5.04 13.81 16.22
C LEU A 113 5.50 14.67 15.06
N GLU A 114 6.52 15.51 15.28
CA GLU A 114 7.11 16.30 14.20
C GLU A 114 7.68 15.41 13.08
N PHE A 115 8.46 14.38 13.43
CA PHE A 115 9.12 13.55 12.44
C PHE A 115 8.17 12.60 11.70
N ILE A 116 7.11 12.11 12.35
CA ILE A 116 6.10 11.33 11.64
C ILE A 116 5.28 12.20 10.67
N GLN A 117 5.04 13.48 11.00
CA GLN A 117 4.42 14.43 10.05
C GLN A 117 5.29 14.61 8.82
N LYS A 118 6.61 14.82 8.99
CA LYS A 118 7.56 14.89 7.87
C LYS A 118 7.56 13.62 7.02
N ALA A 119 7.43 12.44 7.63
CA ALA A 119 7.35 11.17 6.90
C ALA A 119 6.10 11.11 5.99
N VAL A 120 4.94 11.53 6.51
CA VAL A 120 3.67 11.61 5.77
C VAL A 120 3.75 12.68 4.66
N GLU A 121 4.34 13.84 4.92
CA GLU A 121 4.51 14.90 3.91
C GLU A 121 5.39 14.43 2.74
N LYS A 122 6.47 13.70 3.02
CA LYS A 122 7.36 13.14 1.98
C LYS A 122 6.75 11.94 1.26
N SER A 123 5.79 11.23 1.85
CA SER A 123 5.15 10.03 1.26
C SER A 123 3.69 9.90 1.71
N PRO A 124 2.77 10.72 1.16
CA PRO A 124 1.39 10.82 1.64
C PRO A 124 0.54 9.57 1.39
N GLU A 125 0.93 8.73 0.43
CA GLU A 125 0.22 7.50 0.08
C GLU A 125 0.63 6.30 0.96
N ASP A 126 1.64 6.46 1.82
CA ASP A 126 2.10 5.38 2.69
C ASP A 126 1.18 5.22 3.92
N LEU A 127 0.43 4.11 3.93
CA LEU A 127 -0.52 3.78 4.99
C LEU A 127 0.16 3.52 6.35
N LEU A 128 1.43 3.11 6.37
CA LEU A 128 2.17 2.88 7.61
C LEU A 128 2.41 4.21 8.34
N TYR A 129 2.83 5.24 7.61
CA TYR A 129 3.15 6.54 8.20
C TYR A 129 1.90 7.28 8.66
N SER A 130 0.86 7.29 7.83
CA SER A 130 -0.43 7.91 8.16
C SER A 130 -1.09 7.22 9.37
N SER A 131 -0.99 5.89 9.48
CA SER A 131 -1.50 5.14 10.64
C SER A 131 -0.77 5.49 11.95
N MET A 132 0.56 5.61 11.89
CA MET A 132 1.36 6.00 13.05
C MET A 132 1.09 7.44 13.48
N LEU A 133 1.03 8.38 12.53
CA LEU A 133 0.67 9.78 12.79
C LEU A 133 -0.70 9.86 13.48
N ARG A 134 -1.70 9.13 12.99
CA ARG A 134 -3.04 9.05 13.60
C ARG A 134 -3.01 8.56 15.03
N THR A 135 -2.27 7.49 15.28
CA THR A 135 -2.15 6.90 16.62
C THR A 135 -1.52 7.90 17.59
N MET A 136 -0.44 8.56 17.19
CA MET A 136 0.24 9.54 18.03
C MET A 136 -0.61 10.78 18.28
N ALA A 137 -1.24 11.34 17.25
CA ALA A 137 -2.16 12.45 17.39
C ALA A 137 -3.30 12.11 18.37
N GLY A 138 -3.86 10.90 18.30
CA GLY A 138 -4.87 10.43 19.24
C GLY A 138 -4.34 10.26 20.68
N MET A 139 -3.15 9.68 20.86
CA MET A 139 -2.53 9.52 22.19
C MET A 139 -2.20 10.86 22.85
N MET A 140 -1.78 11.85 22.05
CA MET A 140 -1.40 13.18 22.51
C MET A 140 -2.58 14.15 22.59
N ASN A 141 -3.79 13.72 22.18
CA ASN A 141 -4.96 14.58 22.03
C ASN A 141 -4.68 15.82 21.15
N LYS A 142 -3.97 15.61 20.04
CA LYS A 142 -3.64 16.62 19.01
C LYS A 142 -4.21 16.24 17.63
N PRO A 143 -5.53 15.95 17.49
CA PRO A 143 -6.11 15.46 16.24
C PRO A 143 -6.03 16.48 15.08
N GLU A 144 -5.87 17.78 15.36
CA GLU A 144 -5.62 18.83 14.36
C GLU A 144 -4.36 18.57 13.51
N LYS A 145 -3.41 17.78 14.04
CA LYS A 145 -2.18 17.37 13.33
C LYS A 145 -2.45 16.43 12.15
N LEU A 146 -3.66 15.88 12.06
CA LEU A 146 -4.12 15.01 10.98
C LEU A 146 -4.76 15.76 9.83
N GLU A 147 -4.97 17.08 9.93
CA GLU A 147 -5.64 17.90 8.90
C GLU A 147 -4.73 18.18 7.68
N LEU A 148 -4.07 17.12 7.19
CA LEU A 148 -3.21 17.08 6.03
C LEU A 148 -3.95 16.40 4.87
N GLY A 149 -3.83 16.95 3.66
CA GLY A 149 -4.41 16.36 2.45
C GLY A 149 -5.94 16.32 2.43
N LYS A 150 -6.52 15.59 1.47
CA LYS A 150 -7.99 15.58 1.23
C LYS A 150 -8.79 14.87 2.32
N GLU A 151 -8.22 13.84 2.95
CA GLU A 151 -8.92 13.01 3.94
C GLU A 151 -8.59 13.41 5.39
N GLY A 152 -7.66 14.34 5.58
CA GLY A 152 -7.13 14.69 6.90
C GLY A 152 -8.18 15.17 7.90
N SER A 153 -9.11 16.02 7.45
CA SER A 153 -10.22 16.49 8.30
C SER A 153 -11.13 15.36 8.78
N MET A 154 -11.38 14.37 7.92
CA MET A 154 -12.18 13.20 8.27
C MET A 154 -11.45 12.33 9.30
N LEU A 155 -10.15 12.08 9.08
CA LEU A 155 -9.31 11.33 10.02
C LEU A 155 -9.19 12.05 11.37
N ALA A 156 -9.06 13.38 11.37
CA ALA A 156 -9.05 14.20 12.57
C ALA A 156 -10.36 14.04 13.38
N ASN A 157 -11.52 14.10 12.71
CA ASN A 157 -12.82 13.95 13.38
C ASN A 157 -13.06 12.53 13.94
N ILE A 158 -12.67 11.48 13.23
CA ILE A 158 -12.75 10.11 13.77
C ILE A 158 -11.81 9.95 14.97
N THR A 159 -10.63 10.57 14.92
CA THR A 159 -9.67 10.55 16.05
C THR A 159 -10.19 11.34 17.25
N ARG A 160 -10.84 12.50 17.04
CA ARG A 160 -11.56 13.24 18.09
C ARG A 160 -12.62 12.37 18.75
N LEU A 161 -13.36 11.59 17.97
CA LEU A 161 -14.37 10.67 18.49
C LEU A 161 -13.74 9.59 19.37
N GLU A 162 -12.66 8.94 18.91
CA GLU A 162 -11.92 7.96 19.72
C GLU A 162 -11.41 8.54 21.04
N VAL A 163 -10.88 9.76 21.03
CA VAL A 163 -10.41 10.43 22.24
C VAL A 163 -11.58 10.77 23.17
N ALA A 164 -12.69 11.28 22.64
CA ALA A 164 -13.90 11.55 23.40
C ALA A 164 -14.42 10.28 24.09
N CYS A 165 -14.49 9.16 23.37
CA CYS A 165 -14.88 7.86 23.90
C CYS A 165 -13.94 7.39 25.03
N ARG A 166 -12.62 7.51 24.84
CA ARG A 166 -11.62 7.14 25.85
C ARG A 166 -11.77 7.96 27.13
N ASN A 167 -12.09 9.25 26.97
CA ASN A 167 -12.30 10.18 28.07
C ASN A 167 -13.73 10.12 28.64
N LYS A 168 -14.59 9.20 28.17
CA LYS A 168 -16.00 9.06 28.56
C LYS A 168 -16.82 10.35 28.37
N ASN A 169 -16.44 11.18 27.40
CA ASN A 169 -17.16 12.39 27.05
C ASN A 169 -18.25 12.06 26.00
N GLU A 170 -19.38 11.51 26.48
CA GLU A 170 -20.47 11.06 25.61
C GLU A 170 -21.14 12.20 24.83
N GLU A 171 -21.28 13.38 25.44
CA GLU A 171 -21.90 14.54 24.79
C GLU A 171 -21.11 14.97 23.54
N TYR A 172 -19.79 15.11 23.68
CA TYR A 172 -18.93 15.47 22.56
C TYR A 172 -18.84 14.35 21.52
N ALA A 173 -18.82 13.09 21.98
CA ALA A 173 -18.85 11.93 21.08
C ALA A 173 -20.12 11.90 20.20
N LEU A 174 -21.29 12.20 20.78
CA LEU A 174 -22.55 12.30 20.03
C LEU A 174 -22.52 13.44 19.00
N GLN A 175 -22.00 14.61 19.35
CA GLN A 175 -21.86 15.72 18.40
C GLN A 175 -21.00 15.32 17.19
N LEU A 176 -19.86 14.65 17.43
CA LEU A 176 -18.97 14.17 16.37
C LEU A 176 -19.63 13.08 15.52
N ILE A 177 -20.37 12.17 16.14
CA ILE A 177 -21.17 11.15 15.45
C ILE A 177 -22.16 11.80 14.47
N THR A 178 -22.90 12.81 14.91
CA THR A 178 -23.87 13.52 14.07
C THR A 178 -23.19 14.24 12.91
N GLN A 179 -21.98 14.78 13.09
CA GLN A 179 -21.19 15.36 12.00
C GLN A 179 -20.69 14.30 11.01
N LEU A 180 -20.26 13.15 11.52
CA LEU A 180 -19.67 12.08 10.71
C LEU A 180 -20.71 11.22 9.98
N LYS A 181 -22.00 11.31 10.33
CA LYS A 181 -23.06 10.47 9.74
C LYS A 181 -23.13 10.54 8.21
N GLU A 182 -22.93 11.74 7.64
CA GLU A 182 -23.03 11.97 6.19
C GLU A 182 -21.84 11.40 5.41
N THR A 183 -20.71 11.18 6.08
CA THR A 183 -19.50 10.61 5.47
C THR A 183 -19.65 9.12 5.12
N LYS A 184 -20.66 8.43 5.70
CA LYS A 184 -20.88 6.97 5.59
C LYS A 184 -19.70 6.10 6.05
N VAL A 185 -18.72 6.69 6.73
CA VAL A 185 -17.57 5.95 7.29
C VAL A 185 -17.94 5.27 8.59
N LEU A 186 -18.77 5.95 9.40
CA LEU A 186 -19.35 5.36 10.59
C LEU A 186 -20.58 4.53 10.26
N ASN A 187 -20.74 3.44 11.01
CA ASN A 187 -21.94 2.63 10.94
C ASN A 187 -22.33 2.04 12.29
N SER A 188 -23.60 1.65 12.38
CA SER A 188 -24.18 1.09 13.61
C SER A 188 -23.51 -0.19 14.12
N SER A 189 -22.74 -0.93 13.31
CA SER A 189 -22.02 -2.11 13.79
C SER A 189 -20.81 -1.75 14.64
N LEU A 190 -20.18 -0.60 14.37
CA LEU A 190 -19.02 -0.09 15.13
C LEU A 190 -19.37 0.20 16.59
N PHE A 191 -20.61 0.66 16.84
CA PHE A 191 -21.12 0.93 18.18
C PHE A 191 -21.73 -0.30 18.84
N ARG A 192 -22.11 -1.33 18.07
CA ARG A 192 -22.64 -2.57 18.64
C ARG A 192 -21.53 -3.47 19.15
N ASN A 193 -20.62 -3.83 18.26
CA ASN A 193 -19.61 -4.87 18.47
C ASN A 193 -18.21 -4.45 17.97
N GLY A 194 -18.00 -3.18 17.63
CA GLY A 194 -16.73 -2.68 17.08
C GLY A 194 -15.98 -1.79 18.07
N SER A 195 -15.04 -0.99 17.54
CA SER A 195 -14.13 -0.15 18.33
C SER A 195 -14.80 0.92 19.19
N PHE A 196 -16.08 1.21 18.98
CA PHE A 196 -16.87 2.17 19.76
C PHE A 196 -17.95 1.50 20.62
N SER A 197 -17.88 0.18 20.86
CA SER A 197 -18.90 -0.56 21.60
C SER A 197 -19.17 -0.01 22.99
N ASP A 198 -18.10 0.47 23.63
CA ASP A 198 -18.08 0.94 25.02
C ASP A 198 -18.02 2.47 25.11
N CYS A 199 -18.16 3.16 23.96
CA CYS A 199 -18.05 4.62 23.89
C CYS A 199 -19.25 5.33 24.53
N LEU A 200 -20.45 4.76 24.35
CA LEU A 200 -21.71 5.39 24.71
C LEU A 200 -22.50 4.52 25.68
N SER A 201 -23.21 5.16 26.59
CA SER A 201 -24.22 4.52 27.42
C SER A 201 -25.28 3.81 26.57
N SER A 202 -25.98 2.83 27.16
CA SER A 202 -27.03 2.07 26.49
C SER A 202 -28.13 2.95 25.88
N GLU A 203 -28.38 4.13 26.43
CA GLU A 203 -29.34 5.10 25.90
C GLU A 203 -28.77 5.83 24.67
N ASN A 204 -27.59 6.44 24.81
CA ASN A 204 -26.93 7.19 23.73
C ASN A 204 -26.52 6.30 22.55
N LYS A 205 -26.21 5.03 22.81
CA LYS A 205 -25.98 4.02 21.77
C LYS A 205 -27.20 3.82 20.88
N LYS A 206 -28.42 3.78 21.45
CA LYS A 206 -29.67 3.68 20.66
C LYS A 206 -29.91 4.92 19.80
N ILE A 207 -29.51 6.10 20.29
CA ILE A 207 -29.60 7.36 19.53
C ILE A 207 -28.64 7.30 18.34
N ALA A 208 -27.36 7.03 18.57
CA ALA A 208 -26.34 6.91 17.53
C ALA A 208 -26.69 5.83 16.49
N GLU A 209 -27.23 4.68 16.92
CA GLU A 209 -27.66 3.61 16.03
C GLU A 209 -28.83 4.00 15.11
N LYS A 210 -29.76 4.84 15.58
CA LYS A 210 -30.87 5.37 14.77
C LYS A 210 -30.38 6.38 13.74
N GLU A 211 -29.39 7.20 14.09
CA GLU A 211 -28.83 8.22 13.20
C GLU A 211 -27.94 7.62 12.10
N MET A 212 -27.31 6.48 12.34
CA MET A 212 -26.40 5.84 11.39
C MET A 212 -27.12 4.87 10.47
N GLN A 213 -26.92 5.05 9.17
CA GLN A 213 -27.33 4.05 8.18
C GLN A 213 -26.66 2.70 8.51
N ARG A 214 -27.41 1.61 8.37
CA ARG A 214 -26.81 0.27 8.32
C ARG A 214 -26.14 0.14 6.96
N PRO A 215 -24.81 0.11 6.85
CA PRO A 215 -24.18 -0.18 5.58
C PRO A 215 -24.50 -1.64 5.29
N VAL A 216 -25.25 -1.85 4.23
CA VAL A 216 -25.33 -3.18 3.62
C VAL A 216 -24.03 -3.31 2.82
N VAL A 217 -22.95 -3.69 3.50
CA VAL A 217 -21.70 -4.01 2.81
C VAL A 217 -21.93 -5.33 2.08
N ASN A 218 -22.19 -5.23 0.79
CA ASN A 218 -22.25 -6.39 -0.08
C ASN A 218 -20.83 -6.76 -0.51
N TYR A 219 -20.17 -7.65 0.24
CA TYR A 219 -18.80 -8.09 -0.03
C TYR A 219 -18.62 -8.63 -1.45
N ARG A 220 -19.66 -9.24 -2.02
CA ARG A 220 -19.64 -9.72 -3.41
C ARG A 220 -19.52 -8.56 -4.39
N GLU A 221 -20.32 -7.51 -4.22
CA GLU A 221 -20.22 -6.31 -5.06
C GLU A 221 -18.90 -5.57 -4.86
N LEU A 222 -18.41 -5.48 -3.61
CA LEU A 222 -17.10 -4.89 -3.33
C LEU A 222 -15.98 -5.66 -4.01
N TYR A 223 -15.96 -6.99 -3.91
CA TYR A 223 -15.00 -7.85 -4.59
C TYR A 223 -14.97 -7.61 -6.11
N TYR A 224 -16.14 -7.55 -6.75
CA TYR A 224 -16.21 -7.32 -8.19
C TYR A 224 -15.80 -5.89 -8.56
N LYS A 225 -16.09 -4.90 -7.73
CA LYS A 225 -15.63 -3.52 -7.93
C LYS A 225 -14.10 -3.42 -7.87
N GLU A 226 -13.47 -3.99 -6.84
CA GLU A 226 -12.01 -4.00 -6.69
C GLU A 226 -11.34 -4.75 -7.84
N LYS A 227 -11.86 -5.94 -8.18
CA LYS A 227 -11.38 -6.71 -9.32
C LYS A 227 -11.53 -5.93 -10.64
N ALA A 228 -12.63 -5.19 -10.81
CA ALA A 228 -12.83 -4.35 -11.97
C ALA A 228 -11.78 -3.24 -12.06
N LEU A 229 -11.43 -2.59 -10.95
CA LEU A 229 -10.40 -1.54 -10.92
C LEU A 229 -9.02 -2.06 -11.32
N SER A 230 -8.68 -3.30 -10.95
CA SER A 230 -7.41 -3.94 -11.32
C SER A 230 -7.27 -4.26 -12.81
N ASP A 231 -8.36 -4.22 -13.58
CA ASP A 231 -8.33 -4.52 -15.00
C ASP A 231 -7.61 -3.41 -15.79
N SER A 232 -6.82 -3.81 -16.78
CA SER A 232 -6.08 -2.88 -17.64
C SER A 232 -6.98 -1.90 -18.41
N PHE A 233 -8.25 -2.23 -18.63
CA PHE A 233 -9.25 -1.40 -19.32
C PHE A 233 -10.19 -0.64 -18.37
N SER A 234 -10.07 -0.81 -17.05
CA SER A 234 -10.99 -0.26 -16.05
C SER A 234 -11.22 1.26 -16.14
N GLY A 235 -10.21 1.99 -16.61
CA GLY A 235 -10.28 3.45 -16.81
C GLY A 235 -11.05 3.89 -18.06
N ILE A 236 -11.36 2.99 -18.99
CA ILE A 236 -12.03 3.32 -20.26
C ILE A 236 -13.22 2.41 -20.58
N TRP A 237 -13.35 1.27 -19.91
CA TRP A 237 -14.37 0.25 -20.14
C TRP A 237 -14.89 -0.31 -18.82
N ASP A 238 -16.22 -0.44 -18.71
CA ASP A 238 -16.85 -1.10 -17.56
C ASP A 238 -16.71 -2.62 -17.70
N VAL A 239 -15.79 -3.22 -16.94
CA VAL A 239 -15.58 -4.68 -16.91
C VAL A 239 -16.47 -5.40 -15.88
N SER A 240 -17.27 -4.68 -15.09
CA SER A 240 -17.99 -5.23 -13.94
C SER A 240 -19.03 -6.28 -14.32
N TYR A 241 -19.69 -6.13 -15.48
CA TYR A 241 -20.71 -7.06 -15.95
C TYR A 241 -20.11 -8.42 -16.31
N PHE A 242 -18.95 -8.41 -16.97
CA PHE A 242 -18.23 -9.61 -17.36
C PHE A 242 -17.75 -10.38 -16.12
N LEU A 243 -17.20 -9.67 -15.14
CA LEU A 243 -16.76 -10.26 -13.88
C LEU A 243 -17.91 -10.90 -13.09
N ARG A 244 -19.11 -10.32 -13.16
CA ARG A 244 -20.34 -10.85 -12.56
C ARG A 244 -20.99 -11.98 -13.35
N LYS A 245 -20.43 -12.34 -14.52
CA LYS A 245 -21.01 -13.30 -15.49
C LYS A 245 -22.42 -12.90 -15.95
N ASN A 246 -22.68 -11.60 -16.03
CA ASN A 246 -23.92 -11.05 -16.56
C ASN A 246 -23.77 -10.72 -18.04
N SER A 247 -24.89 -10.64 -18.76
CA SER A 247 -24.91 -10.11 -20.12
C SER A 247 -24.98 -8.58 -20.08
N LEU A 248 -24.25 -7.92 -20.98
CA LEU A 248 -24.17 -6.46 -21.03
C LEU A 248 -25.53 -5.79 -21.23
N GLU A 249 -26.44 -6.44 -21.95
CA GLU A 249 -27.79 -5.95 -22.24
C GLU A 249 -28.65 -5.81 -20.97
N ASN A 250 -28.35 -6.59 -19.93
CA ASN A 250 -29.13 -6.63 -18.69
C ASN A 250 -28.64 -5.63 -17.63
N GLU A 251 -27.50 -4.99 -17.84
CA GLU A 251 -26.92 -4.05 -16.87
C GLU A 251 -27.69 -2.73 -16.82
N LYS A 252 -28.06 -2.26 -15.63
CA LYS A 252 -28.85 -1.02 -15.47
C LYS A 252 -28.01 0.25 -15.50
N ALA A 253 -26.80 0.19 -14.94
CA ALA A 253 -25.89 1.32 -14.83
C ALA A 253 -24.49 0.86 -15.21
N LEU A 254 -23.79 1.68 -15.99
CA LEU A 254 -22.41 1.43 -16.43
C LEU A 254 -21.57 2.65 -16.05
N ASN A 255 -20.30 2.42 -15.72
CA ASN A 255 -19.38 3.48 -15.29
C ASN A 255 -18.60 4.13 -16.46
N SER A 256 -18.80 3.65 -17.69
CA SER A 256 -18.13 4.15 -18.90
C SER A 256 -19.14 4.44 -20.00
N ARG A 257 -19.09 5.66 -20.53
CA ARG A 257 -19.87 6.07 -21.70
C ARG A 257 -19.61 5.19 -22.92
N LEU A 258 -18.36 4.76 -23.09
CA LEU A 258 -17.97 3.90 -24.20
C LEU A 258 -18.65 2.54 -24.11
N THR A 259 -18.75 1.98 -22.89
CA THR A 259 -19.44 0.71 -22.66
C THR A 259 -20.96 0.85 -22.82
N GLU A 260 -21.55 1.99 -22.45
CA GLU A 260 -22.96 2.29 -22.74
C GLU A 260 -23.26 2.31 -24.25
N LEU A 261 -22.42 2.97 -25.03
CA LEU A 261 -22.59 3.02 -26.49
C LEU A 261 -22.51 1.63 -27.10
N TRP A 262 -21.57 0.79 -26.66
CA TRP A 262 -21.49 -0.60 -27.11
C TRP A 262 -22.71 -1.43 -26.69
N LYS A 263 -23.21 -1.23 -25.46
CA LYS A 263 -24.46 -1.85 -25.00
C LYS A 263 -25.62 -1.47 -25.93
N ASN A 264 -25.72 -0.21 -26.34
CA ASN A 264 -26.78 0.24 -27.25
C ASN A 264 -26.67 -0.41 -28.64
N VAL A 265 -25.47 -0.58 -29.17
CA VAL A 265 -25.24 -1.35 -30.41
C VAL A 265 -25.82 -2.76 -30.26
N ARG A 266 -25.47 -3.46 -29.17
CA ARG A 266 -25.96 -4.82 -28.93
C ARG A 266 -27.47 -4.88 -28.74
N LEU A 267 -28.08 -3.91 -28.05
CA LEU A 267 -29.53 -3.82 -27.91
C LEU A 267 -30.24 -3.57 -29.25
N ALA A 268 -29.66 -2.75 -30.13
CA ALA A 268 -30.19 -2.48 -31.46
C ALA A 268 -30.07 -3.69 -32.41
N VAL A 269 -28.97 -4.45 -32.31
CA VAL A 269 -28.80 -5.72 -33.01
C VAL A 269 -29.82 -6.75 -32.52
N LYS A 270 -30.00 -6.87 -31.20
CA LYS A 270 -31.00 -7.77 -30.59
C LYS A 270 -32.43 -7.44 -31.01
N SER A 271 -32.76 -6.16 -31.23
CA SER A 271 -34.08 -5.75 -31.71
C SER A 271 -34.28 -5.92 -33.22
N GLY A 272 -33.23 -6.31 -33.96
CA GLY A 272 -33.27 -6.48 -35.42
C GLY A 272 -33.30 -5.17 -36.20
N ASN A 273 -33.07 -4.02 -35.54
CA ASN A 273 -33.08 -2.71 -36.20
C ASN A 273 -31.67 -2.33 -36.67
N GLY A 274 -31.32 -2.77 -37.89
CA GLY A 274 -30.00 -2.52 -38.49
C GLY A 274 -29.65 -1.03 -38.64
N SER A 275 -30.63 -0.18 -38.98
CA SER A 275 -30.43 1.28 -39.09
C SER A 275 -30.05 1.89 -37.74
N LYS A 276 -30.78 1.50 -36.68
CA LYS A 276 -30.44 1.92 -35.31
C LYS A 276 -29.07 1.39 -34.90
N ALA A 277 -28.78 0.12 -35.16
CA ALA A 277 -27.49 -0.48 -34.81
C ALA A 277 -26.31 0.24 -35.47
N ARG A 278 -26.48 0.66 -36.72
CA ARG A 278 -25.51 1.48 -37.47
C ARG A 278 -25.31 2.85 -36.84
N GLY A 279 -26.40 3.52 -36.46
CA GLY A 279 -26.33 4.81 -35.77
C GLY A 279 -25.58 4.74 -34.43
N GLU A 280 -25.89 3.73 -33.61
CA GLU A 280 -25.22 3.50 -32.33
C GLU A 280 -23.73 3.12 -32.53
N LEU A 281 -23.41 2.35 -33.57
CA LEU A 281 -22.03 1.97 -33.88
C LEU A 281 -21.20 3.18 -34.32
N ARG A 282 -21.77 4.08 -35.13
CA ARG A 282 -21.11 5.35 -35.47
C ARG A 282 -20.83 6.20 -34.25
N ALA A 283 -21.79 6.30 -33.33
CA ALA A 283 -21.60 7.04 -32.08
C ALA A 283 -20.48 6.41 -31.23
N PHE A 284 -20.43 5.07 -31.15
CA PHE A 284 -19.37 4.33 -30.49
C PHE A 284 -17.99 4.61 -31.10
N LEU A 285 -17.85 4.52 -32.42
CA LEU A 285 -16.57 4.77 -33.12
C LEU A 285 -16.13 6.23 -33.03
N GLN A 286 -17.08 7.17 -33.06
CA GLN A 286 -16.81 8.59 -32.88
C GLN A 286 -16.27 8.88 -31.47
N GLU A 287 -16.87 8.32 -30.42
CA GLU A 287 -16.38 8.42 -29.04
C GLU A 287 -14.94 7.89 -28.93
N ILE A 288 -14.64 6.73 -29.54
CA ILE A 288 -13.27 6.18 -29.59
C ILE A 288 -12.30 7.18 -30.22
N LYS A 289 -12.66 7.75 -31.37
CA LYS A 289 -11.81 8.71 -32.10
C LYS A 289 -11.53 9.97 -31.28
N GLU A 290 -12.55 10.53 -30.64
CA GLU A 290 -12.42 11.71 -29.77
C GLU A 290 -11.55 11.42 -28.54
N LYS A 291 -11.74 10.25 -27.91
CA LYS A 291 -10.96 9.84 -26.75
C LYS A 291 -9.52 9.50 -27.09
N LYS A 292 -9.23 8.92 -28.26
CA LYS A 292 -7.85 8.73 -28.74
C LYS A 292 -7.08 10.06 -28.84
N ASN A 293 -7.75 11.11 -29.33
CA ASN A 293 -7.14 12.43 -29.50
C ASN A 293 -6.94 13.16 -28.16
N SER A 294 -7.92 13.09 -27.27
CA SER A 294 -7.89 13.78 -25.97
C SER A 294 -7.09 13.05 -24.89
N GLN A 295 -7.06 11.72 -24.91
CA GLN A 295 -6.41 10.87 -23.90
C GLN A 295 -5.29 10.03 -24.52
N LYS A 296 -4.22 10.69 -24.97
CA LYS A 296 -3.10 10.04 -25.68
C LYS A 296 -2.50 8.83 -24.93
N GLY A 297 -2.45 8.88 -23.59
CA GLY A 297 -1.97 7.77 -22.74
C GLY A 297 -2.80 6.48 -22.83
N PHE A 298 -4.05 6.55 -23.30
CA PHE A 298 -4.96 5.40 -23.47
C PHE A 298 -5.18 5.04 -24.95
N SER A 299 -4.51 5.70 -25.90
CA SER A 299 -4.75 5.54 -27.34
C SER A 299 -4.61 4.09 -27.85
N SER A 300 -3.63 3.35 -27.33
CA SER A 300 -3.45 1.93 -27.65
C SER A 300 -4.62 1.07 -27.18
N LYS A 301 -5.17 1.36 -25.99
CA LYS A 301 -6.32 0.65 -25.42
C LYS A 301 -7.60 0.96 -26.19
N TYR A 302 -7.83 2.21 -26.59
CA TYR A 302 -8.95 2.55 -27.48
C TYR A 302 -8.86 1.85 -28.83
N THR A 303 -7.65 1.70 -29.39
CA THR A 303 -7.42 0.95 -30.63
C THR A 303 -7.70 -0.54 -30.44
N ALA A 304 -7.38 -1.10 -29.27
CA ALA A 304 -7.73 -2.48 -28.95
C ALA A 304 -9.24 -2.69 -28.86
N ILE A 305 -9.98 -1.76 -28.25
CA ILE A 305 -11.46 -1.81 -28.18
C ILE A 305 -12.09 -1.76 -29.56
N GLU A 306 -11.63 -0.85 -30.43
CA GLU A 306 -12.12 -0.75 -31.81
C GLU A 306 -11.89 -2.06 -32.59
N ARG A 307 -10.70 -2.64 -32.51
CA ARG A 307 -10.40 -3.93 -33.15
C ARG A 307 -11.24 -5.07 -32.56
N ALA A 308 -11.45 -5.07 -31.25
CA ALA A 308 -12.31 -6.06 -30.61
C ALA A 308 -13.76 -5.94 -31.10
N ALA A 309 -14.29 -4.72 -31.24
CA ALA A 309 -15.63 -4.50 -31.78
C ALA A 309 -15.75 -5.01 -33.23
N TYR A 310 -14.75 -4.74 -34.08
CA TYR A 310 -14.70 -5.28 -35.44
C TYR A 310 -14.75 -6.81 -35.44
N LEU A 311 -13.86 -7.45 -34.69
CA LEU A 311 -13.77 -8.92 -34.62
C LEU A 311 -15.05 -9.55 -34.07
N LEU A 312 -15.67 -8.93 -33.07
CA LEU A 312 -16.96 -9.40 -32.54
C LEU A 312 -18.05 -9.35 -33.60
N ILE A 313 -18.17 -8.26 -34.36
CA ILE A 313 -19.18 -8.15 -35.42
C ILE A 313 -18.93 -9.16 -36.54
N GLU A 314 -17.66 -9.40 -36.89
CA GLU A 314 -17.27 -10.35 -37.93
C GLU A 314 -17.55 -11.80 -37.50
N GLN A 315 -17.13 -12.19 -36.30
CA GLN A 315 -16.97 -13.59 -35.90
C GLN A 315 -18.03 -14.11 -34.94
N ASP A 316 -18.63 -13.26 -34.10
CA ASP A 316 -19.60 -13.69 -33.09
C ASP A 316 -20.98 -13.95 -33.72
N ASP A 317 -21.57 -15.11 -33.39
CA ASP A 317 -22.87 -15.53 -33.91
C ASP A 317 -23.99 -14.52 -33.61
N PHE A 318 -23.85 -13.75 -32.53
CA PHE A 318 -24.76 -12.69 -32.13
C PHE A 318 -24.96 -11.63 -33.24
N PHE A 319 -23.93 -11.37 -34.06
CA PHE A 319 -23.93 -10.35 -35.10
C PHE A 319 -24.15 -10.92 -36.51
N MET A 320 -24.42 -12.22 -36.69
CA MET A 320 -24.52 -12.84 -38.03
C MET A 320 -25.46 -12.09 -38.98
N LYS A 321 -26.60 -11.59 -38.49
CA LYS A 321 -27.60 -10.88 -39.29
C LYS A 321 -27.27 -9.42 -39.57
N THR A 322 -26.24 -8.88 -38.93
CA THR A 322 -25.84 -7.47 -38.99
C THR A 322 -24.35 -7.32 -39.30
N ARG A 323 -23.75 -8.26 -40.04
CA ARG A 323 -22.36 -8.18 -40.49
C ARG A 323 -22.10 -7.01 -41.45
N ASP A 324 -23.15 -6.45 -42.04
CA ASP A 324 -23.08 -5.23 -42.84
C ASP A 324 -22.59 -4.01 -42.04
N LEU A 325 -22.69 -4.05 -40.70
CA LEU A 325 -22.13 -3.02 -39.81
C LEU A 325 -20.61 -2.86 -39.93
N LEU A 326 -19.89 -3.86 -40.48
CA LEU A 326 -18.44 -3.77 -40.74
C LEU A 326 -18.08 -2.64 -41.70
N GLN A 327 -19.03 -2.12 -42.49
CA GLN A 327 -18.81 -0.98 -43.39
C GLN A 327 -18.55 0.35 -42.64
N GLU A 328 -18.77 0.38 -41.33
CA GLU A 328 -18.60 1.60 -40.51
C GLU A 328 -17.19 1.76 -39.92
N PHE A 329 -16.33 0.74 -40.02
CA PHE A 329 -14.94 0.76 -39.55
C PHE A 329 -13.99 1.25 -40.65
#